data_AF-A0A401ZJ40-F1
#
_entry.id   AF-A0A401ZJ40-F1
#
_cell.length_a   1.000
_cell.length_b   1.000
_cell.length_c   1.000
_cell.angle_alpha   90.00
_cell.angle_beta   90.00
_cell.angle_gamma   90.00
#
_symmetry.space_group_name_H-M   'P 1'
#
loop_
_entity.id
_entity.type
_entity.pdbx_description
1 polymer ?
#
loop_
_entity_poly.entity_id
_entity_poly.type
_entity_poly.pdbx_seq_one_letter_code
_entity_poly.pdbx_strand_id
1 'polypeptide(L)'
;MFAEEFVVVDATSSLWNAVRPMLDIALKIEQHQDWHGWNKASIDAFLQTLPSHCSLMLGVWQVDAAQEQETLWLGCICEVLNGAVCSLRTFAALDDPALPALSELEPGFSHAQELIRITNGQVAPVAWALFTDKASWDEWLLTTDADGHPIDKGELLAALARQGRCVLLGSEVAHHPHHH
;
A
#
# COMPACT_ATOMS: atom_id res chain seq x y z
N MET A 1 7.54 -8.84 -9.79
CA MET A 1 6.57 -8.40 -8.77
C MET A 1 6.30 -9.36 -7.60
N PHE A 2 6.49 -10.69 -7.66
CA PHE A 2 6.45 -11.54 -6.45
C PHE A 2 7.59 -12.56 -6.49
N ALA A 3 8.13 -12.92 -5.32
CA ALA A 3 9.08 -14.03 -5.22
C ALA A 3 8.42 -15.38 -5.57
N GLU A 4 9.19 -16.34 -6.09
CA GLU A 4 8.71 -17.70 -6.42
C GLU A 4 8.13 -18.43 -5.19
N GLU A 5 8.52 -18.01 -3.98
CA GLU A 5 8.07 -18.54 -2.70
C GLU A 5 7.44 -17.43 -1.83
N PHE A 6 6.42 -16.75 -2.35
CA PHE A 6 5.68 -15.73 -1.60
C PHE A 6 4.94 -16.34 -0.41
N VAL A 7 5.17 -15.79 0.80
CA VAL A 7 4.53 -16.25 2.04
C VAL A 7 3.40 -15.30 2.47
N VAL A 8 2.22 -15.86 2.66
CA VAL A 8 1.07 -15.17 3.24
C VAL A 8 1.02 -15.43 4.74
N VAL A 9 1.25 -14.38 5.53
CA VAL A 9 1.14 -14.44 6.99
C VAL A 9 -0.27 -13.97 7.34
N ASP A 10 -1.14 -14.89 7.74
CA ASP A 10 -2.57 -14.70 8.06
C ASP A 10 -3.57 -14.78 6.88
N ALA A 11 -3.52 -15.90 6.14
CA ALA A 11 -4.53 -16.21 5.11
C ALA A 11 -5.96 -16.44 5.68
N THR A 12 -6.08 -16.62 7.00
CA THR A 12 -7.36 -16.84 7.70
C THR A 12 -8.03 -15.55 8.16
N SER A 13 -7.32 -14.42 8.08
CA SER A 13 -7.84 -13.09 8.41
C SER A 13 -9.13 -12.78 7.66
N SER A 14 -10.09 -12.12 8.30
CA SER A 14 -11.23 -11.52 7.57
C SER A 14 -10.74 -10.49 6.54
N LEU A 15 -9.65 -9.79 6.85
CA LEU A 15 -8.98 -8.85 5.94
C LEU A 15 -8.31 -9.55 4.74
N TRP A 16 -8.08 -10.87 4.78
CA TRP A 16 -7.51 -11.58 3.63
C TRP A 16 -8.40 -11.48 2.40
N ASN A 17 -9.72 -11.55 2.61
CA ASN A 17 -10.69 -11.34 1.53
C ASN A 17 -10.63 -9.91 0.96
N ALA A 18 -10.23 -8.92 1.77
CA ALA A 18 -10.05 -7.54 1.32
C ALA A 18 -8.74 -7.35 0.54
N VAL A 19 -7.68 -8.09 0.87
CA VAL A 19 -6.39 -8.03 0.15
C VAL A 19 -6.41 -8.88 -1.13
N ARG A 20 -7.20 -9.96 -1.17
CA ARG A 20 -7.28 -10.87 -2.32
C ARG A 20 -7.52 -10.16 -3.67
N PRO A 21 -8.43 -9.17 -3.80
CA PRO A 21 -8.56 -8.38 -5.02
C PRO A 21 -7.24 -7.73 -5.49
N MET A 22 -6.38 -7.27 -4.57
CA MET A 22 -5.08 -6.71 -4.95
C MET A 22 -4.14 -7.77 -5.50
N LEU A 23 -4.15 -8.97 -4.93
CA LEU A 23 -3.37 -10.10 -5.46
C LEU A 23 -3.90 -10.51 -6.84
N ASP A 24 -5.22 -10.54 -7.03
CA ASP A 24 -5.84 -10.82 -8.32
C ASP A 24 -5.44 -9.75 -9.36
N ILE A 25 -5.38 -8.48 -8.97
CA ILE A 25 -4.89 -7.38 -9.82
C ILE A 25 -3.42 -7.58 -10.18
N ALA A 26 -2.57 -7.86 -9.20
CA ALA A 26 -1.14 -8.05 -9.43
C ALA A 26 -0.88 -9.27 -10.33
N LEU A 27 -1.65 -10.35 -10.18
CA LEU A 27 -1.64 -11.51 -11.07
C LEU A 27 -2.10 -11.15 -12.50
N LYS A 28 -3.13 -10.31 -12.64
CA LYS A 28 -3.55 -9.83 -13.97
C LYS A 28 -2.46 -9.03 -14.66
N ILE A 29 -1.77 -8.14 -13.92
CA ILE A 29 -0.64 -7.35 -14.45
C ILE A 29 0.52 -8.28 -14.85
N GLU A 30 0.83 -9.31 -14.06
CA GLU A 30 1.84 -10.31 -14.40
C GLU A 30 1.48 -11.08 -15.69
N GLN A 31 0.19 -11.35 -15.93
CA GLN A 31 -0.29 -12.10 -17.10
C GLN A 31 -0.44 -11.24 -18.37
N HIS A 32 -0.95 -10.01 -18.25
CA HIS A 32 -1.37 -9.17 -19.38
C HIS A 32 -0.45 -7.96 -19.61
N GLN A 33 0.57 -7.77 -18.77
CA GLN A 33 1.55 -6.68 -18.77
C GLN A 33 1.00 -5.28 -18.49
N ASP A 34 -0.31 -5.04 -18.64
CA ASP A 34 -0.98 -3.79 -18.27
C ASP A 34 -2.36 -3.99 -17.59
N TRP A 35 -2.74 -3.03 -16.75
CA TRP A 35 -4.07 -2.93 -16.14
C TRP A 35 -4.35 -1.51 -15.62
N HIS A 36 -5.24 -0.75 -16.25
CA HIS A 36 -5.57 0.64 -15.86
C HIS A 36 -4.35 1.55 -15.64
N GLY A 37 -3.31 1.40 -16.46
CA GLY A 37 -2.06 2.17 -16.35
C GLY A 37 -1.04 1.66 -15.36
N TRP A 38 -1.39 0.65 -14.58
CA TRP A 38 -0.41 -0.20 -13.93
C TRP A 38 0.23 -1.12 -14.96
N ASN A 39 1.56 -1.16 -14.99
CA ASN A 39 2.28 -2.11 -15.80
C ASN A 39 3.44 -2.69 -15.00
N LYS A 40 3.83 -3.92 -15.35
CA LYS A 40 4.84 -4.67 -14.62
C LYS A 40 6.19 -3.93 -14.59
N ALA A 41 6.61 -3.36 -15.72
CA ALA A 41 7.91 -2.71 -15.84
C ALA A 41 8.04 -1.49 -14.92
N SER A 42 7.01 -0.65 -14.82
CA SER A 42 7.01 0.51 -13.92
C SER A 42 7.00 0.11 -12.45
N ILE A 43 6.24 -0.94 -12.08
CA ILE A 43 6.21 -1.43 -10.71
C ILE A 43 7.55 -2.07 -10.33
N ASP A 44 8.12 -2.92 -11.19
CA ASP A 44 9.43 -3.52 -10.95
C ASP A 44 10.51 -2.43 -10.86
N ALA A 45 10.48 -1.41 -11.75
CA ALA A 45 11.40 -0.27 -11.67
C ALA A 45 11.27 0.48 -10.34
N PHE A 46 10.06 0.73 -9.85
CA PHE A 46 9.84 1.33 -8.53
C PHE A 46 10.42 0.47 -7.42
N LEU A 47 10.12 -0.83 -7.39
CA LEU A 47 10.64 -1.74 -6.36
C LEU A 47 12.17 -1.79 -6.33
N GLN A 48 12.83 -1.67 -7.49
CA GLN A 48 14.29 -1.62 -7.59
C GLN A 48 14.92 -0.32 -7.03
N THR A 49 14.14 0.74 -6.83
CA THR A 49 14.62 1.98 -6.19
C THR A 49 14.57 1.95 -4.66
N LEU A 50 13.90 0.94 -4.09
CA LEU A 50 13.72 0.81 -2.64
C LEU A 50 15.00 0.29 -1.96
N PRO A 51 15.15 0.52 -0.64
CA PRO A 51 16.21 -0.11 0.14
C PRO A 51 16.21 -1.64 0.00
N SER A 52 17.39 -2.27 0.17
CA SER A 52 17.55 -3.72 0.00
C SER A 52 16.64 -4.58 0.88
N HIS A 53 16.22 -4.07 2.04
CA HIS A 53 15.25 -4.69 2.93
C HIS A 53 14.38 -3.60 3.53
N CYS A 54 13.10 -3.59 3.16
CA CYS A 54 12.15 -2.60 3.65
C CYS A 54 10.71 -3.12 3.59
N SER A 55 9.80 -2.36 4.17
CA SER A 55 8.36 -2.58 4.07
C SER A 55 7.67 -1.45 3.30
N LEU A 56 6.66 -1.81 2.52
CA LEU A 56 5.64 -0.90 2.01
C LEU A 56 4.36 -1.12 2.82
N MET A 57 3.75 -0.04 3.30
CA MET A 57 2.56 -0.09 4.14
C MET A 57 1.38 0.60 3.45
N LEU A 58 0.19 0.02 3.60
CA LEU A 58 -1.05 0.58 3.07
C LEU A 58 -2.18 0.42 4.09
N GLY A 59 -2.86 1.52 4.38
CA GLY A 59 -4.13 1.54 5.09
C GLY A 59 -5.19 2.26 4.26
N VAL A 60 -6.35 1.62 4.06
CA VAL A 60 -7.50 2.17 3.35
C VAL A 60 -8.72 2.08 4.26
N TRP A 61 -9.35 3.23 4.51
CA TRP A 61 -10.56 3.32 5.32
C TRP A 61 -11.78 3.52 4.45
N GLN A 62 -12.88 2.90 4.86
CA GLN A 62 -14.18 3.11 4.24
C GLN A 62 -15.11 3.76 5.25
N VAL A 63 -15.76 4.84 4.82
CA VAL A 63 -16.88 5.43 5.56
C VAL A 63 -18.09 4.52 5.38
N ASP A 64 -18.60 3.98 6.49
CA ASP A 64 -19.92 3.39 6.51
C ASP A 64 -20.97 4.50 6.63
N ALA A 65 -21.63 4.81 5.51
CA ALA A 65 -22.68 5.82 5.47
C ALA A 65 -23.88 5.53 6.39
N ALA A 66 -24.07 4.27 6.81
CA ALA A 66 -25.14 3.89 7.73
C ALA A 66 -24.76 4.09 9.21
N GLN A 67 -23.47 4.05 9.53
CA GLN A 67 -22.96 4.12 10.91
C GLN A 67 -22.18 5.41 11.19
N GLU A 68 -21.96 6.25 10.18
CA GLU A 68 -21.10 7.45 10.22
C GLU A 68 -19.70 7.15 10.79
N GLN A 69 -19.25 5.90 10.65
CA GLN A 69 -18.00 5.41 11.19
C GLN A 69 -17.02 5.05 10.07
N GLU A 70 -15.77 5.46 10.23
CA GLU A 70 -14.67 5.00 9.39
C GLU A 70 -14.15 3.67 9.91
N THR A 71 -14.11 2.67 9.03
CA THR A 71 -13.58 1.35 9.35
C THR A 71 -12.44 1.00 8.41
N LEU A 72 -11.43 0.31 8.93
CA LEU A 72 -10.33 -0.18 8.11
C LEU A 72 -10.87 -1.21 7.12
N TRP A 73 -10.92 -0.83 5.84
CA TRP A 73 -11.32 -1.72 4.76
C TRP A 73 -10.16 -2.63 4.36
N LEU A 74 -8.95 -2.08 4.32
CA LEU A 74 -7.73 -2.79 3.95
C LEU A 74 -6.55 -2.25 4.75
N GLY A 75 -5.85 -3.12 5.46
CA GLY A 75 -4.56 -2.80 6.09
C GLY A 75 -3.55 -3.87 5.73
N CYS A 76 -2.52 -3.53 4.96
CA CYS A 76 -1.52 -4.49 4.52
C CYS A 76 -0.10 -3.94 4.57
N ILE A 77 0.84 -4.87 4.72
CA ILE A 77 2.27 -4.63 4.76
C ILE A 77 2.92 -5.60 3.79
N CYS A 78 3.64 -5.07 2.81
CA CYS A 78 4.45 -5.83 1.88
C CYS A 78 5.91 -5.72 2.31
N GLU A 79 6.52 -6.84 2.66
CA GLU A 79 7.97 -6.91 2.85
C GLU A 79 8.65 -7.04 1.49
N VAL A 80 9.66 -6.21 1.26
CA VAL A 80 10.44 -6.16 0.03
C VAL A 80 11.90 -6.48 0.35
N LEU A 81 12.43 -7.47 -0.36
CA LEU A 81 13.83 -7.87 -0.33
C LEU A 81 14.41 -7.74 -1.73
N ASN A 82 15.44 -6.91 -1.90
CA ASN A 82 16.14 -6.67 -3.17
C ASN A 82 15.19 -6.40 -4.35
N GLY A 83 14.19 -5.54 -4.12
CA GLY A 83 13.20 -5.14 -5.13
C GLY A 83 12.18 -6.22 -5.50
N ALA A 84 12.02 -7.26 -4.67
CA ALA A 84 10.98 -8.26 -4.81
C ALA A 84 10.11 -8.34 -3.56
N VAL A 85 8.78 -8.44 -3.72
CA VAL A 85 7.86 -8.69 -2.61
C VAL A 85 7.99 -10.15 -2.18
N CYS A 86 8.39 -10.37 -0.92
CA CYS A 86 8.63 -11.71 -0.38
C CYS A 86 7.55 -12.16 0.62
N SER A 87 6.96 -11.23 1.36
CA SER A 87 5.88 -11.53 2.29
C SER A 87 4.81 -10.45 2.29
N LEU A 88 3.59 -10.86 2.63
CA LEU A 88 2.45 -9.98 2.79
C LEU A 88 1.78 -10.31 4.13
N ARG A 89 1.52 -9.25 4.90
CA ARG A 89 0.83 -9.33 6.19
C ARG A 89 -0.34 -8.36 6.22
N THR A 90 -1.38 -8.72 6.94
CA THR A 90 -2.46 -7.79 7.28
C THR A 90 -2.12 -7.03 8.55
N PHE A 91 -2.77 -5.91 8.81
CA PHE A 91 -2.67 -5.26 10.14
C PHE A 91 -3.19 -6.16 11.27
N ALA A 92 -4.09 -7.12 10.98
CA ALA A 92 -4.55 -8.10 11.97
C ALA A 92 -3.43 -9.03 12.46
N ALA A 93 -2.42 -9.27 11.63
CA ALA A 93 -1.28 -10.11 11.96
C ALA A 93 -0.22 -9.37 12.81
N LEU A 94 -0.39 -8.06 13.04
CA LEU A 94 0.44 -7.31 13.98
C LEU A 94 -0.06 -7.58 15.40
N ASP A 95 0.57 -8.55 16.06
CA ASP A 95 0.31 -8.85 17.47
C ASP A 95 1.14 -7.89 18.35
N ASP A 96 0.58 -6.72 18.65
CA ASP A 96 1.20 -5.73 19.54
C ASP A 96 0.14 -5.07 20.46
N PRO A 97 0.33 -5.08 21.79
CA PRO A 97 -0.62 -4.53 22.74
C PRO A 97 -0.77 -3.00 22.68
N ALA A 98 0.10 -2.29 21.96
CA ALA A 98 0.01 -0.85 21.77
C ALA A 98 -0.96 -0.44 20.65
N LEU A 99 -1.37 -1.38 19.77
CA LEU A 99 -2.40 -1.11 18.78
C LEU A 99 -3.80 -1.36 19.38
N PRO A 100 -4.75 -0.45 19.12
CA PRO A 100 -6.14 -0.71 19.45
C PRO A 100 -6.68 -1.86 18.59
N ALA A 101 -7.89 -2.32 18.91
CA ALA A 101 -8.58 -3.28 18.05
C ALA A 101 -8.74 -2.69 16.63
N LEU A 102 -8.72 -3.53 15.59
CA LEU A 102 -8.83 -3.04 14.20
C LEU A 102 -10.08 -2.21 13.93
N SER A 103 -11.18 -2.47 14.64
CA SER A 103 -12.43 -1.69 14.58
C SER A 103 -12.30 -0.27 15.15
N GLU A 104 -11.26 -0.02 15.94
CA GLU A 104 -10.96 1.25 16.61
C GLU A 104 -9.74 1.94 15.97
N LEU A 105 -9.14 1.33 14.96
CA LEU A 105 -7.99 1.88 14.26
C LEU A 105 -8.45 3.04 13.38
N GLU A 106 -8.24 4.26 13.85
CA GLU A 106 -8.51 5.50 13.10
C GLU A 106 -7.43 5.81 12.05
N PRO A 107 -7.76 6.48 10.93
CA PRO A 107 -6.81 6.97 9.92
C PRO A 107 -5.99 8.19 10.39
N GLY A 108 -5.83 8.35 11.72
CA GLY A 108 -5.14 9.47 12.35
C GLY A 108 -3.64 9.26 12.49
N PHE A 109 -2.93 10.37 12.71
CA PHE A 109 -1.47 10.39 12.86
C PHE A 109 -0.96 9.46 13.98
N SER A 110 -1.66 9.37 15.11
CA SER A 110 -1.24 8.56 16.27
C SER A 110 -1.17 7.07 15.93
N HIS A 111 -2.25 6.51 15.36
CA HIS A 111 -2.26 5.09 14.98
C HIS A 111 -1.33 4.81 13.79
N ALA A 112 -1.20 5.73 12.84
CA ALA A 112 -0.25 5.60 11.73
C ALA A 112 1.21 5.51 12.22
N GLN A 113 1.61 6.35 13.18
CA GLN A 113 2.94 6.29 13.78
C GLN A 113 3.18 4.97 14.50
N GLU A 114 2.17 4.48 15.23
CA GLU A 114 2.28 3.24 15.98
C GLU A 114 2.40 2.02 15.06
N LEU A 115 1.59 1.98 13.99
CA LEU A 115 1.72 0.98 12.93
C LEU A 115 3.12 0.96 12.31
N ILE A 116 3.68 2.13 12.00
CA ILE A 116 5.04 2.25 11.46
C ILE A 116 6.08 1.75 12.47
N ARG A 117 5.97 2.16 13.74
CA ARG A 117 6.87 1.74 14.81
C ARG A 117 6.90 0.21 14.94
N ILE A 118 5.72 -0.40 14.95
CA ILE A 118 5.55 -1.85 15.10
C ILE A 118 6.08 -2.58 13.88
N THR A 119 5.76 -2.10 12.68
CA THR A 119 6.23 -2.69 11.42
C THR A 119 7.75 -2.66 11.31
N ASN A 120 8.37 -1.55 11.73
CA ASN A 120 9.83 -1.45 11.79
C ASN A 120 10.47 -2.49 12.73
N GLY A 121 9.78 -2.85 13.82
CA GLY A 121 10.27 -3.83 14.79
C GLY A 121 9.96 -5.29 14.44
N GLN A 122 8.85 -5.55 13.75
CA GLN A 122 8.35 -6.91 13.51
C GLN A 122 8.55 -7.41 12.07
N VAL A 123 8.73 -6.51 11.09
CA VAL A 123 8.83 -6.86 9.66
C VAL A 123 10.14 -6.33 9.07
N ALA A 124 10.17 -5.04 8.72
CA ALA A 124 11.32 -4.34 8.16
C ALA A 124 11.06 -2.82 8.19
N PRO A 125 12.10 -1.98 8.09
CA PRO A 125 11.93 -0.52 8.04
C PRO A 125 10.93 -0.10 6.96
N VAL A 126 9.92 0.69 7.33
CA VAL A 126 8.92 1.23 6.41
C VAL A 126 9.57 2.27 5.52
N ALA A 127 9.82 1.92 4.26
CA ALA A 127 10.34 2.85 3.27
C ALA A 127 9.23 3.77 2.74
N TRP A 128 8.00 3.27 2.71
CA TRP A 128 6.84 3.99 2.20
C TRP A 128 5.54 3.53 2.87
N ALA A 129 4.67 4.47 3.20
CA ALA A 129 3.33 4.21 3.71
C ALA A 129 2.30 5.11 3.04
N LEU A 130 1.15 4.53 2.66
CA LEU A 130 -0.02 5.24 2.16
C LEU A 130 -1.20 5.00 3.10
N PHE A 131 -1.78 6.08 3.60
CA PHE A 131 -3.05 6.07 4.32
C PHE A 131 -4.06 6.89 3.55
N THR A 132 -5.22 6.31 3.21
CA THR A 132 -6.21 6.97 2.36
C THR A 132 -7.62 6.44 2.61
N ASP A 133 -8.62 7.13 2.08
CA ASP A 133 -9.99 6.63 2.04
C ASP A 133 -10.22 5.75 0.80
N LYS A 134 -11.28 4.93 0.84
CA LYS A 134 -11.60 3.98 -0.23
C LYS A 134 -11.92 4.67 -1.56
N ALA A 135 -12.54 5.85 -1.56
CA ALA A 135 -12.87 6.54 -2.80
C ALA A 135 -11.60 7.03 -3.51
N SER A 136 -10.66 7.61 -2.76
CA SER A 136 -9.36 8.03 -3.26
C SER A 136 -8.50 6.83 -3.71
N TRP A 137 -8.57 5.71 -3.00
CA TRP A 137 -7.95 4.45 -3.41
C TRP A 137 -8.50 3.92 -4.74
N ASP A 138 -9.82 3.83 -4.88
CA ASP A 138 -10.47 3.35 -6.10
C ASP A 138 -10.18 4.28 -7.30
N GLU A 139 -10.19 5.60 -7.07
CA GLU A 139 -9.81 6.59 -8.08
C GLU A 139 -8.36 6.37 -8.54
N TRP A 140 -7.43 6.21 -7.60
CA TRP A 140 -6.03 5.97 -7.93
C TRP A 140 -5.84 4.69 -8.73
N LEU A 141 -6.49 3.59 -8.33
CA LEU A 141 -6.37 2.31 -9.02
C LEU A 141 -6.97 2.34 -10.43
N LEU A 142 -8.15 2.92 -10.60
CA LEU A 142 -8.98 2.69 -11.79
C LEU A 142 -8.92 3.82 -12.83
N THR A 143 -8.48 5.03 -12.45
CA THR A 143 -8.44 6.17 -13.38
C THR A 143 -7.52 5.92 -14.56
N THR A 144 -8.02 6.23 -15.75
CA THR A 144 -7.32 6.29 -17.04
C THR A 144 -7.48 7.69 -17.64
N ASP A 145 -6.77 8.00 -18.73
CA ASP A 145 -7.00 9.26 -19.44
C ASP A 145 -8.36 9.27 -20.19
N ALA A 146 -8.66 10.38 -20.87
CA ALA A 146 -9.92 10.56 -21.60
C ALA A 146 -10.12 9.56 -22.76
N ASP A 147 -9.02 9.03 -23.30
CA ASP A 147 -9.02 8.06 -24.40
C ASP A 147 -8.91 6.60 -23.86
N GLY A 148 -8.88 6.42 -22.55
CA GLY A 148 -8.77 5.12 -21.89
C GLY A 148 -7.34 4.60 -21.77
N HIS A 149 -6.32 5.41 -22.06
CA HIS A 149 -4.93 5.01 -21.92
C HIS A 149 -4.45 5.06 -20.46
N PRO A 150 -3.42 4.25 -20.14
CA PRO A 150 -2.58 4.39 -18.96
C PRO A 150 -2.22 5.84 -18.62
N ILE A 151 -2.41 6.22 -17.35
CA ILE A 151 -1.88 7.47 -16.78
C ILE A 151 -0.75 7.17 -15.79
N ASP A 152 0.09 8.17 -15.52
CA ASP A 152 1.09 8.07 -14.47
C ASP A 152 0.43 8.01 -13.08
N LYS A 153 0.50 6.83 -12.45
CA LYS A 153 -0.06 6.57 -11.12
C LYS A 153 0.70 7.29 -10.01
N GLY A 154 1.99 7.57 -10.19
CA GLY A 154 2.77 8.35 -9.25
C GLY A 154 2.33 9.80 -9.22
N GLU A 155 2.12 10.42 -10.39
CA GLU A 155 1.61 11.79 -10.49
C GLU A 155 0.20 11.95 -9.93
N LEU A 156 -0.70 11.00 -10.24
CA LEU A 156 -2.06 11.01 -9.67
C LEU A 156 -2.02 10.90 -8.15
N LEU A 157 -1.21 10.00 -7.60
CA LEU A 157 -1.09 9.84 -6.16
C LEU A 157 -0.53 11.10 -5.48
N ALA A 158 0.48 11.73 -6.09
CA ALA A 158 1.02 13.00 -5.62
C ALA A 158 -0.02 14.14 -5.69
N ALA A 159 -0.92 14.12 -6.68
CA ALA A 159 -2.04 15.06 -6.77
C ALA A 159 -3.07 14.85 -5.65
N LEU A 160 -3.44 13.60 -5.37
CA LEU A 160 -4.34 13.25 -4.26
C LEU A 160 -3.76 13.67 -2.90
N ALA A 161 -2.46 13.44 -2.68
CA ALA A 161 -1.77 13.83 -1.46
C ALA A 161 -1.77 15.36 -1.28
N ARG A 162 -1.51 16.13 -2.34
CA ARG A 162 -1.58 17.61 -2.32
C ARG A 162 -2.98 18.15 -2.02
N GLN A 163 -4.02 17.39 -2.31
CA GLN A 163 -5.41 17.72 -1.98
C GLN A 163 -5.79 17.33 -0.54
N GLY A 164 -4.89 16.70 0.21
CA GLY A 164 -5.15 16.20 1.56
C GLY A 164 -6.02 14.94 1.59
N ARG A 165 -6.16 14.23 0.46
CA ARG A 165 -6.99 13.02 0.32
C ARG A 165 -6.26 11.73 0.66
N CYS A 166 -4.95 11.81 0.80
CA CYS A 166 -4.14 10.73 1.32
C CYS A 166 -2.91 11.28 2.05
N VAL A 167 -2.36 10.46 2.94
CA VAL A 167 -1.11 10.71 3.63
C VAL A 167 -0.07 9.76 3.04
N LEU A 168 0.98 10.35 2.48
CA LEU A 168 2.16 9.66 1.98
C LEU A 168 3.31 9.90 2.95
N LEU A 169 3.83 8.84 3.55
CA LEU A 169 5.03 8.89 4.38
C LEU A 169 6.10 8.08 3.66
N GLY A 170 7.28 8.64 3.50
CA GLY A 170 8.43 7.91 3.00
C GLY A 170 9.68 8.31 3.76
N SER A 171 10.61 7.37 3.97
CA SER A 171 11.99 7.78 4.20
C SER A 171 12.43 8.55 2.97
N GLU A 172 13.10 9.70 3.11
CA GLU A 172 13.71 10.40 1.97
C GLU A 172 14.64 9.42 1.23
N VAL A 173 14.12 8.70 0.23
CA VAL A 173 14.94 8.04 -0.78
C VAL A 173 15.50 9.21 -1.55
N ALA A 174 16.73 9.59 -1.19
CA ALA A 174 17.43 10.77 -1.65
C ALA A 174 16.97 11.17 -3.06
N HIS A 175 16.15 12.21 -3.15
CA HIS A 175 16.15 13.04 -4.34
C HIS A 175 17.61 13.43 -4.55
N HIS A 176 18.26 12.85 -5.56
CA HIS A 176 19.38 13.52 -6.18
C HIS A 176 18.76 14.59 -7.10
N PRO A 177 18.77 15.88 -6.73
CA PRO A 177 18.86 16.93 -7.73
C PRO A 177 20.30 16.93 -8.29
N HIS A 178 20.51 17.75 -9.32
CA HIS A 178 21.73 17.95 -10.14
C HIS A 178 21.68 17.12 -11.44
N HIS A 179 21.12 17.66 -12.53
CA HIS A 179 21.62 18.82 -13.27
C HIS A 179 23.14 18.77 -13.42
N HIS A 180 23.60 18.22 -14.55
CA HIS A 180 24.65 18.81 -15.38
C HIS A 180 24.49 18.35 -16.83
#